data_AF-A0A1L5NDM2-F1
#
_entry.id   AF-A0A1L5NDM2-F1
#
_cell.length_a   1.000
_cell.length_b   1.000
_cell.length_c   1.000
_cell.angle_alpha   90.00
_cell.angle_beta   90.00
_cell.angle_gamma   90.00
#
_symmetry.space_group_name_H-M   'P 1'
#
loop_
_entity.id
_entity.type
_entity.pdbx_description
1 polymer ?
#
loop_
_entity_poly.entity_id
_entity_poly.type
_entity_poly.pdbx_seq_one_letter_code
_entity_poly.pdbx_strand_id
1 'polypeptide(L)'
;MATRRVCWRWSPKTSSGSFRAKNWPLAGTRHGHAGLADLLETASKSIETSTEPREFVAQGDRVLVVGFARGKIKATNKTFEDDWIIAITVRDGRLTSIRE
;
A
#
# COMPACT_ATOMS: atom_id res chain seq x y z
N MET A 1 -33.85 -1.16 5.68
CA MET A 1 -32.75 -0.44 5.00
C MET A 1 -31.70 -1.45 4.60
N ALA A 2 -31.52 -1.70 3.29
CA ALA A 2 -30.60 -2.71 2.80
C ALA A 2 -29.18 -2.14 2.72
N THR A 3 -28.28 -2.65 3.56
CA THR A 3 -26.86 -2.33 3.54
C THR A 3 -26.26 -2.92 2.26
N ARG A 4 -25.99 -2.07 1.27
CA ARG A 4 -25.27 -2.48 0.06
C ARG A 4 -23.84 -2.85 0.47
N ARG A 5 -23.53 -4.15 0.46
CA ARG A 5 -22.14 -4.63 0.48
C ARG A 5 -21.50 -4.22 -0.83
N VAL A 6 -20.64 -3.21 -0.80
CA VAL A 6 -19.79 -2.90 -1.94
C VAL A 6 -18.66 -3.91 -1.96
N CYS A 7 -18.82 -4.94 -2.80
CA CYS A 7 -17.78 -5.89 -3.11
C CYS A 7 -16.88 -5.26 -4.18
N TRP A 8 -15.82 -4.58 -3.77
CA TRP A 8 -14.81 -4.06 -4.71
C TRP A 8 -13.95 -5.21 -5.20
N ARG A 9 -14.15 -5.63 -6.45
CA ARG A 9 -13.24 -6.51 -7.18
C ARG A 9 -12.10 -5.63 -7.71
N TRP A 10 -10.92 -5.72 -7.09
CA TRP A 10 -9.72 -5.02 -7.52
C TRP A 10 -9.02 -5.79 -8.65
N SER A 11 -8.65 -5.08 -9.72
CA SER A 11 -7.74 -5.53 -10.78
C SER A 11 -6.77 -4.37 -11.06
N PRO A 12 -5.45 -4.56 -10.95
CA PRO A 12 -4.51 -3.50 -11.32
C PRO A 12 -4.54 -3.29 -12.83
N LYS A 13 -4.76 -2.04 -13.28
CA LYS A 13 -4.60 -1.65 -14.68
C LYS A 13 -3.14 -1.33 -14.95
N THR A 14 -2.41 -2.26 -15.52
CA THR A 14 -1.11 -2.00 -16.16
C THR A 14 -1.29 -1.82 -17.66
N SER A 15 -0.65 -0.81 -18.26
CA SER A 15 -0.65 -0.57 -19.71
C SER A 15 0.11 -1.62 -20.53
N SER A 16 0.76 -2.61 -19.90
CA SER A 16 1.19 -3.85 -20.55
C SER A 16 1.75 -4.85 -19.54
N GLY A 17 1.12 -6.01 -19.42
CA GLY A 17 1.67 -7.20 -18.77
C GLY A 17 1.17 -7.45 -17.34
N SER A 18 0.51 -8.59 -17.14
CA SER A 18 0.08 -9.12 -15.84
C SER A 18 1.24 -9.12 -14.82
N PHE A 19 1.20 -8.17 -13.89
CA PHE A 19 2.10 -8.12 -12.75
C PHE A 19 1.56 -9.05 -11.66
N ARG A 20 2.21 -10.21 -11.47
CA ARG A 20 1.86 -11.11 -10.35
C ARG A 20 2.39 -10.51 -9.04
N ALA A 21 1.48 -10.09 -8.15
CA ALA A 21 1.78 -9.54 -6.83
C ALA A 21 2.79 -10.37 -6.01
N LYS A 22 2.87 -11.68 -6.25
CA LYS A 22 3.80 -12.60 -5.56
C LYS A 22 5.29 -12.30 -5.80
N ASN A 23 5.63 -11.59 -6.89
CA ASN A 23 7.01 -11.21 -7.22
C ASN A 23 7.31 -9.73 -6.86
N TRP A 24 6.41 -9.06 -6.13
CA TRP A 24 6.65 -7.70 -5.66
C TRP A 24 7.59 -7.73 -4.45
N PRO A 25 8.69 -6.96 -4.45
CA PRO A 25 9.71 -7.03 -3.40
C PRO A 25 9.18 -6.63 -2.01
N LEU A 26 8.09 -5.87 -1.95
CA LEU A 26 7.49 -5.42 -0.68
C LEU A 26 6.32 -6.30 -0.21
N ALA A 27 5.94 -7.32 -0.97
CA ALA A 27 4.85 -8.19 -0.58
C ALA A 27 5.22 -9.03 0.64
N GLY A 28 4.25 -9.22 1.54
CA GLY A 28 4.40 -10.07 2.72
C GLY A 28 4.01 -9.35 4.01
N THR A 29 4.00 -10.10 5.11
CA THR A 29 3.69 -9.55 6.44
C THR A 29 4.99 -9.36 7.22
N ARG A 30 5.16 -8.17 7.81
CA ARG A 30 6.33 -7.80 8.61
C ARG A 30 5.86 -7.43 10.01
N HIS A 31 6.72 -7.69 11.00
CA HIS A 31 6.39 -7.47 12.42
C HIS A 31 7.50 -6.71 13.13
N GLY A 32 7.10 -5.80 14.03
CA GLY A 32 8.01 -5.02 14.86
C GLY A 32 8.87 -4.03 14.07
N HIS A 33 9.72 -3.29 14.81
CA HIS A 33 10.58 -2.27 14.22
C HIS A 33 11.61 -2.84 13.23
N ALA A 34 12.12 -4.05 13.49
CA ALA A 34 13.05 -4.72 12.57
C ALA A 34 12.39 -5.03 11.22
N GLY A 35 11.14 -5.53 11.23
CA GLY A 35 10.39 -5.79 10.00
C GLY A 35 10.05 -4.51 9.23
N LEU A 36 9.79 -3.40 9.94
CA LEU A 36 9.57 -2.10 9.30
C LEU A 36 10.87 -1.55 8.68
N ALA A 37 11.99 -1.67 9.37
CA ALA A 37 13.29 -1.25 8.85
C ALA A 37 13.66 -2.02 7.57
N ASP A 38 13.49 -3.35 7.57
CA ASP A 38 13.72 -4.20 6.40
C ASP A 38 12.82 -3.81 5.21
N LEU A 39 11.54 -3.49 5.48
CA LEU A 39 10.61 -3.02 4.45
C LEU A 39 11.08 -1.71 3.82
N LEU A 40 11.43 -0.70 4.64
CA LEU A 40 11.87 0.62 4.16
C LEU A 40 13.21 0.53 3.42
N GLU A 41 14.14 -0.29 3.91
CA GLU A 41 15.41 -0.53 3.25
C GLU A 41 15.20 -1.21 1.90
N THR A 42 14.39 -2.27 1.84
CA THR A 42 14.04 -2.97 0.60
C THR A 42 13.35 -2.04 -0.39
N ALA A 43 12.42 -1.19 0.07
CA ALA A 43 11.77 -0.18 -0.77
C ALA A 43 12.79 0.79 -1.36
N SER A 44 13.66 1.37 -0.52
CA SER A 44 14.68 2.32 -0.96
C SER A 44 15.64 1.74 -2.02
N LYS A 45 15.94 0.45 -1.93
CA LYS A 45 16.84 -0.26 -2.87
C LYS A 45 16.15 -0.71 -4.14
N SER A 46 14.85 -1.01 -4.09
CA SER A 46 14.13 -1.65 -5.22
C SER A 46 13.30 -0.68 -6.05
N ILE A 47 12.79 0.39 -5.45
CA ILE A 47 11.84 1.32 -6.09
C ILE A 47 12.18 2.78 -5.80
N GLU A 48 11.91 3.65 -6.76
CA GLU A 48 11.74 5.10 -6.57
C GLU A 48 10.25 5.37 -6.58
N THR A 49 9.71 6.01 -5.55
CA THR A 49 8.26 6.18 -5.43
C THR A 49 7.93 7.52 -4.80
N SER A 50 6.99 8.24 -5.42
CA SER A 50 6.32 9.41 -4.87
C SER A 50 4.90 9.01 -4.52
N THR A 51 4.48 9.33 -3.30
CA THR A 51 3.16 8.97 -2.78
C THR A 51 2.42 10.22 -2.31
N GLU A 52 1.15 10.31 -2.65
CA GLU A 52 0.28 11.46 -2.39
C GLU A 52 -0.98 10.98 -1.66
N PRO A 53 -1.08 11.20 -0.35
CA PRO A 53 -2.33 10.99 0.38
C PRO A 53 -3.39 11.98 -0.11
N ARG A 54 -4.57 11.49 -0.48
CA ARG A 54 -5.67 12.31 -1.03
C ARG A 54 -6.84 12.43 -0.07
N GLU A 55 -7.17 11.35 0.63
CA GLU A 55 -8.31 11.31 1.54
C GLU A 55 -7.98 10.51 2.80
N PHE A 56 -8.53 10.97 3.93
CA PHE A 56 -8.43 10.31 5.23
C PHE A 56 -9.83 10.08 5.79
N VAL A 57 -10.20 8.81 5.94
CA VAL A 57 -11.47 8.40 6.57
C VAL A 57 -11.17 7.76 7.91
N ALA A 58 -11.54 8.43 8.99
CA ALA A 58 -11.29 7.96 10.36
C ALA A 58 -12.59 7.53 11.06
N GLN A 59 -12.56 6.35 11.67
CA GLN A 59 -13.65 5.84 12.51
C GLN A 59 -13.10 4.93 13.60
N GLY A 60 -13.33 5.29 14.87
CA GLY A 60 -12.84 4.52 16.01
C GLY A 60 -11.32 4.43 16.04
N ASP A 61 -10.78 3.21 16.13
CA ASP A 61 -9.34 2.94 16.10
C ASP A 61 -8.76 2.79 14.67
N ARG A 62 -9.57 3.03 13.63
CA ARG A 62 -9.20 2.85 12.23
C ARG A 62 -9.10 4.15 11.46
N VAL A 63 -8.05 4.24 10.65
CA VAL A 63 -7.86 5.30 9.64
C VAL A 63 -7.62 4.63 8.30
N LEU A 64 -8.47 4.90 7.33
CA LEU A 64 -8.24 4.55 5.93
C LEU A 64 -7.63 5.77 5.24
N VAL A 65 -6.47 5.57 4.62
CA VAL A 65 -5.81 6.59 3.81
C VAL A 65 -5.95 6.17 2.35
N VAL A 66 -6.65 6.97 1.56
CA VAL A 66 -6.73 6.78 0.11
C VAL A 66 -5.72 7.70 -0.54
N GLY A 67 -4.97 7.19 -1.50
CA GLY A 67 -3.99 8.00 -2.18
C GLY A 67 -3.58 7.43 -3.53
N PHE A 68 -2.56 8.05 -4.08
CA PHE A 68 -1.99 7.68 -5.35
C PHE A 68 -0.48 7.66 -5.25
N ALA A 69 0.14 6.69 -5.91
CA ALA A 69 1.57 6.60 -6.04
C ALA A 69 1.95 6.54 -7.51
N ARG A 70 3.05 7.20 -7.83
CA ARG A 70 3.79 6.97 -9.07
C ARG A 70 5.20 6.58 -8.71
N GLY A 71 5.72 5.57 -9.39
CA GLY A 71 7.06 5.10 -9.12
C GLY A 71 7.73 4.44 -10.31
N LYS A 72 8.93 3.95 -10.05
CA LYS A 72 9.78 3.26 -11.01
C LYS A 72 10.52 2.15 -10.30
N ILE A 73 10.47 0.96 -10.89
CA ILE A 73 11.22 -0.21 -10.41
C ILE A 73 12.67 -0.06 -10.89
N LYS A 74 13.63 0.08 -9.97
CA LYS A 74 15.03 0.34 -10.30
C LYS A 74 15.64 -0.76 -11.17
N ALA A 75 15.34 -2.02 -10.88
CA ALA A 75 15.90 -3.17 -11.60
C ALA A 75 15.45 -3.29 -13.06
N THR A 76 14.25 -2.82 -13.40
CA THR A 76 13.67 -2.97 -14.76
C THR A 76 13.46 -1.65 -15.49
N ASN A 77 13.68 -0.53 -14.82
CA ASN A 77 13.39 0.82 -15.27
C ASN A 77 11.91 1.05 -15.68
N LYS A 78 11.01 0.13 -15.31
CA LYS A 78 9.58 0.25 -15.60
C LYS A 78 8.91 1.18 -14.61
N THR A 79 8.09 2.09 -15.12
CA THR A 79 7.24 2.96 -14.30
C THR A 79 5.95 2.25 -13.92
N PHE A 80 5.38 2.66 -12.79
CA PHE A 80 4.08 2.22 -12.33
C PHE A 80 3.30 3.39 -11.75
N GLU A 81 1.98 3.25 -11.78
CA GLU A 81 1.02 4.12 -11.11
C GLU A 81 0.08 3.20 -10.31
N ASP A 82 -0.31 3.65 -9.12
CA ASP A 82 -1.14 2.86 -8.22
C ASP A 82 -2.10 3.75 -7.43
N ASP A 83 -3.39 3.45 -7.50
CA ASP A 83 -4.42 4.01 -6.61
C ASP A 83 -4.57 3.05 -5.43
N TRP A 84 -4.06 3.46 -4.27
CA TRP A 84 -3.92 2.61 -3.09
C TRP A 84 -4.82 3.06 -1.94
N ILE A 85 -5.13 2.12 -1.05
CA ILE A 85 -5.79 2.39 0.22
C ILE A 85 -4.97 1.71 1.32
N ILE A 86 -4.49 2.49 2.28
CA ILE A 86 -3.79 1.96 3.45
C ILE A 86 -4.71 2.01 4.66
N ALA A 87 -5.04 0.85 5.21
CA ALA A 87 -5.78 0.69 6.45
C ALA A 87 -4.85 0.65 7.65
N ILE A 88 -4.96 1.68 8.50
CA ILE A 88 -4.15 1.88 9.70
C ILE A 88 -5.00 1.62 10.94
N THR A 89 -4.41 0.95 11.94
CA THR A 89 -4.98 0.83 13.29
C THR A 89 -4.15 1.63 14.28
N VAL A 90 -4.79 2.55 15.00
CA VAL A 90 -4.15 3.39 16.02
C VAL A 90 -4.71 3.06 17.38
N ARG A 91 -3.85 2.69 18.33
CA ARG A 91 -4.20 2.41 19.73
C ARG A 91 -3.21 3.10 20.64
N ASP A 92 -3.71 3.74 21.69
CA ASP A 92 -2.89 4.47 22.67
C ASP A 92 -1.93 5.48 22.01
N GLY A 93 -2.42 6.18 20.97
CA GLY A 93 -1.63 7.15 20.21
C GLY A 93 -0.53 6.54 19.34
N ARG A 94 -0.49 5.21 19.18
CA ARG A 94 0.53 4.48 18.41
C ARG A 94 -0.08 3.69 17.27
N LEU A 95 0.68 3.61 16.19
CA LEU A 95 0.33 2.77 15.05
C LEU A 95 0.61 1.30 15.39
N THR A 96 -0.43 0.46 15.38
CA THR A 96 -0.33 -0.97 15.75
C THR A 96 -0.45 -1.93 14.58
N SER A 97 -1.08 -1.51 13.47
CA SER A 97 -1.21 -2.31 12.26
C SER A 97 -1.35 -1.42 11.03
N ILE A 98 -0.68 -1.79 9.94
CA ILE A 98 -0.83 -1.24 8.60
C ILE A 98 -1.19 -2.38 7.66
N ARG A 99 -2.16 -2.16 6.78
CA ARG A 99 -2.49 -3.08 5.69
C ARG A 99 -2.78 -2.27 4.44
N GLU A 100 -2.07 -2.60 3.38
CA GLU A 100 -2.34 -2.18 2.00
C GLU A 100 -3.17 -3.27 1.30
#